data_AF-A0A5E4R5W0-F1
#
_entry.id   AF-A0A5E4R5W0-F1
#
_cell.length_a   1.000
_cell.length_b   1.000
_cell.length_c   1.000
_cell.angle_alpha   90.00
_cell.angle_beta   90.00
_cell.angle_gamma   90.00
#
_symmetry.space_group_name_H-M   'P 1'
#
loop_
_entity.id
_entity.type
_entity.pdbx_description
1 polymer ?
#
loop_
_entity_poly.entity_id
_entity_poly.type
_entity_poly.pdbx_seq_one_letter_code
_entity_poly.pdbx_strand_id
1 'polypeptide(L)'
;MRVERLRRDTVRIEEEKDSLLSTLDSDKDDIARYADRILARALTVEVAVRTDRDAQQEEALHQVNLYIDQLVMTVQEDAVLAHTRCQTYMNACTSHPDSAGTDKNFETAILGCTLDDQKRVKKRLQGLLEYFAKLNVTSYS
;
A
#
# COMPACT_ATOMS: atom_id res chain seq x y z
N MET A 1 -66.37 -3.98 20.50
CA MET A 1 -65.57 -2.92 21.16
C MET A 1 -64.07 -3.19 21.28
N ARG A 2 -63.55 -4.22 21.99
CA ARG A 2 -62.08 -4.41 22.16
C ARG A 2 -61.35 -4.79 20.87
N VAL A 3 -61.92 -5.72 20.09
CA VAL A 3 -61.36 -6.18 18.81
C VAL A 3 -61.34 -5.05 17.77
N GLU A 4 -62.40 -4.25 17.69
CA GLU A 4 -62.47 -3.10 16.77
C GLU A 4 -61.51 -1.97 17.15
N ARG A 5 -61.16 -1.85 18.44
CA ARG A 5 -60.12 -0.93 18.90
C ARG A 5 -58.75 -1.42 18.46
N LEU A 6 -58.43 -2.68 18.73
CA LEU A 6 -57.18 -3.31 18.27
C LEU A 6 -57.02 -3.20 16.75
N ARG A 7 -58.08 -3.44 15.97
CA ARG A 7 -58.04 -3.31 14.51
C ARG A 7 -57.74 -1.89 14.05
N ARG A 8 -58.31 -0.86 14.71
CA ARG A 8 -57.99 0.54 14.42
C ARG A 8 -56.56 0.90 14.79
N ASP A 9 -56.09 0.40 15.93
CA ASP A 9 -54.71 0.63 16.37
C ASP A 9 -53.70 -0.03 15.42
N THR A 10 -53.98 -1.25 14.94
CA THR A 10 -53.16 -1.93 13.92
C THR A 10 -53.09 -1.12 12.62
N VAL A 11 -54.22 -0.66 12.10
CA VAL A 11 -54.25 0.15 10.87
C VAL A 11 -53.44 1.43 11.04
N ARG A 12 -53.59 2.12 12.17
CA ARG A 12 -52.82 3.34 12.45
C ARG A 12 -51.31 3.08 12.50
N ILE A 13 -50.90 1.98 13.14
CA ILE A 13 -49.48 1.60 13.21
C ILE A 13 -48.93 1.24 11.82
N GLU A 14 -49.72 0.56 10.99
CA GLU A 14 -49.34 0.26 9.60
C GLU A 14 -49.14 1.54 8.78
N GLU A 15 -50.05 2.51 8.90
CA GLU A 15 -49.95 3.82 8.24
C GLU A 15 -48.72 4.62 8.72
N GLU A 16 -48.47 4.67 10.03
CA GLU A 16 -47.29 5.33 10.60
C GLU A 16 -45.98 4.68 10.12
N LYS A 17 -45.94 3.34 10.07
CA LYS A 17 -44.78 2.58 9.58
C LYS A 17 -44.53 2.86 8.10
N ASP A 18 -45.57 2.86 7.26
CA ASP A 18 -45.43 3.15 5.83
C ASP A 18 -44.98 4.60 5.59
N SER A 19 -45.47 5.55 6.39
CA SER A 19 -45.01 6.95 6.35
C SER A 19 -43.53 7.07 6.73
N LEU A 20 -43.08 6.38 7.79
CA LEU A 20 -41.67 6.41 8.21
C LEU A 20 -40.75 5.78 7.16
N LEU A 21 -41.16 4.67 6.55
CA LEU A 21 -40.40 4.02 5.48
C LEU A 21 -40.26 4.95 4.26
N SER A 22 -41.33 5.65 3.88
CA SER A 22 -41.27 6.62 2.77
C SER A 22 -40.31 7.77 3.07
N THR A 23 -40.29 8.28 4.30
CA THR A 23 -39.35 9.34 4.69
C THR A 23 -37.91 8.84 4.67
N LEU A 24 -37.66 7.64 5.20
CA LEU A 24 -36.31 7.05 5.21
C LEU A 24 -35.76 6.79 3.81
N ASP A 25 -36.61 6.38 2.87
CA ASP A 25 -36.18 6.16 1.47
C ASP A 25 -35.81 7.49 0.79
N SER A 26 -36.60 8.54 1.04
CA SER A 26 -36.29 9.91 0.58
C SER A 26 -34.98 10.42 1.19
N ASP A 27 -34.80 10.27 2.50
CA ASP A 27 -33.59 10.72 3.20
C ASP A 27 -32.35 9.99 2.67
N LYS A 28 -32.46 8.68 2.42
CA LYS A 28 -31.37 7.87 1.87
C LYS A 28 -30.95 8.38 0.48
N ASP A 29 -31.90 8.68 -0.39
CA ASP A 29 -31.62 9.21 -1.72
C ASP A 29 -30.96 10.60 -1.67
N ASP A 30 -31.43 11.46 -0.77
CA ASP A 30 -30.84 12.79 -0.57
C ASP A 30 -29.41 12.70 -0.02
N ILE A 31 -29.16 11.80 0.95
CA ILE A 31 -27.83 11.53 1.49
C ILE A 31 -26.90 11.01 0.38
N ALA A 32 -27.36 10.06 -0.44
CA ALA A 32 -26.57 9.49 -1.53
C ALA A 32 -26.15 10.58 -2.53
N ARG A 33 -27.11 11.41 -2.98
CA ARG A 33 -26.83 12.53 -3.88
C ARG A 33 -25.86 13.55 -3.28
N TYR A 34 -26.01 13.83 -1.99
CA TYR A 34 -25.11 14.75 -1.29
C TYR A 34 -23.69 14.19 -1.19
N ALA A 35 -23.55 12.90 -0.90
CA ALA A 35 -22.28 12.19 -0.88
C ALA A 35 -21.61 12.20 -2.26
N ASP A 36 -22.35 11.87 -3.33
CA ASP A 36 -21.84 11.92 -4.71
C ASP A 36 -21.36 13.32 -5.08
N ARG A 37 -22.11 14.36 -4.69
CA ARG A 37 -21.71 15.75 -4.93
C ARG A 37 -20.45 16.14 -4.17
N ILE A 38 -20.29 15.69 -2.92
CA ILE A 38 -19.06 15.91 -2.15
C ILE A 38 -17.90 15.18 -2.82
N LEU A 39 -18.09 13.92 -3.21
CA LEU A 39 -17.07 13.12 -3.86
C LEU A 39 -16.63 13.78 -5.17
N ALA A 40 -17.57 14.19 -6.02
CA ALA A 40 -17.30 14.90 -7.25
C ALA A 40 -16.48 16.18 -6.99
N ARG A 41 -16.84 16.96 -5.96
CA ARG A 41 -16.09 18.17 -5.56
C ARG A 41 -14.69 17.83 -5.07
N ALA A 42 -14.54 16.79 -4.25
CA ALA A 42 -13.25 16.36 -3.72
C ALA A 42 -12.30 15.86 -4.83
N LEU A 43 -12.86 15.32 -5.91
CA LEU A 43 -12.13 14.83 -7.08
C LEU A 43 -11.99 15.87 -8.21
N THR A 44 -12.37 17.14 -7.99
CA THR A 44 -12.22 18.19 -9.02
C THR A 44 -10.76 18.53 -9.34
N VAL A 45 -9.84 18.23 -8.42
CA VAL A 45 -8.41 18.46 -8.60
C VAL A 45 -7.69 17.16 -8.32
N GLU A 46 -6.96 16.67 -9.31
CA GLU A 46 -6.03 15.57 -9.16
C GLU A 46 -4.62 16.13 -8.92
N VAL A 47 -4.03 15.84 -7.77
CA VAL A 47 -2.63 16.20 -7.45
C VAL A 47 -1.79 14.94 -7.55
N ALA A 48 -1.01 14.82 -8.62
CA ALA A 48 -0.05 13.74 -8.79
C ALA A 48 1.37 14.25 -8.55
N VAL A 49 2.06 13.68 -7.56
CA VAL A 49 3.51 13.92 -7.35
C VAL A 49 4.28 12.85 -8.11
N ARG A 50 5.04 13.28 -9.11
CA ARG A 50 5.92 12.40 -9.89
C ARG A 50 7.37 12.69 -9.54
N THR A 51 8.18 11.64 -9.61
CA THR A 51 9.64 11.77 -9.55
C THR A 51 10.12 11.92 -10.97
N ASP A 52 10.54 13.12 -11.34
CA ASP A 52 11.15 13.37 -12.65
C ASP A 52 12.52 12.70 -12.70
N ARG A 53 12.81 12.05 -13.83
CA ARG A 53 14.06 11.34 -14.08
C ARG A 53 14.60 11.73 -15.44
N ASP A 54 15.90 11.85 -15.54
CA ASP A 54 16.58 11.81 -16.84
C ASP A 54 16.85 10.35 -17.27
N ALA A 55 17.32 10.17 -18.50
CA ALA A 55 17.59 8.85 -19.06
C ALA A 55 18.65 8.06 -18.26
N GLN A 56 19.61 8.75 -17.64
CA GLN A 56 20.64 8.11 -16.84
C GLN A 56 20.08 7.61 -15.50
N GLN A 57 19.20 8.39 -14.87
CA GLN A 57 18.50 8.02 -13.65
C GLN A 57 17.51 6.88 -13.88
N GLU A 58 16.85 6.84 -15.04
CA GLU A 58 15.98 5.71 -15.43
C GLU A 58 16.78 4.42 -15.60
N GLU A 59 17.91 4.47 -16.31
CA GLU A 59 18.78 3.31 -16.48
C GLU A 59 19.36 2.84 -15.13
N ALA A 60 19.83 3.77 -14.29
CA ALA A 60 20.31 3.45 -12.95
C ALA A 60 19.24 2.75 -12.11
N LEU A 61 18.00 3.25 -12.14
CA LEU A 61 16.87 2.62 -11.44
C LEU A 61 16.53 1.25 -12.03
N HIS A 62 16.62 1.08 -13.35
CA HIS A 62 16.43 -0.21 -14.00
C HIS A 62 17.46 -1.23 -13.49
N GLN A 63 18.74 -0.86 -13.43
CA GLN A 63 19.80 -1.71 -12.89
C GLN A 63 19.57 -2.08 -11.41
N VAL A 64 19.16 -1.11 -10.59
CA VAL A 64 18.78 -1.38 -9.18
C VAL A 64 17.66 -2.41 -9.08
N ASN A 65 16.64 -2.31 -9.93
CA ASN A 65 15.55 -3.29 -9.96
C ASN A 65 16.03 -4.68 -10.36
N LEU A 66 16.91 -4.79 -11.36
CA LEU A 66 17.49 -6.07 -11.76
C LEU A 66 18.26 -6.74 -10.61
N TYR A 67 19.04 -5.98 -9.82
CA TYR A 67 19.71 -6.53 -8.65
C TYR A 67 18.73 -7.04 -7.58
N ILE A 68 17.61 -6.34 -7.37
CA ILE A 68 16.56 -6.78 -6.43
C ILE A 68 15.86 -8.04 -6.96
N ASP A 69 15.58 -8.12 -8.26
CA ASP A 69 14.94 -9.30 -8.85
C ASP A 69 15.85 -10.53 -8.73
N GLN A 70 17.15 -10.37 -9.00
CA GLN A 70 18.16 -11.43 -8.78
C GLN A 70 18.21 -11.88 -7.32
N LEU A 71 18.07 -10.96 -6.37
CA LEU A 71 18.03 -11.26 -4.95
C LEU A 71 16.80 -12.11 -4.58
N VAL A 72 15.63 -11.78 -5.15
CA VAL A 72 14.39 -12.54 -4.97
C VAL A 72 14.50 -13.93 -5.62
N MET A 73 15.19 -14.08 -6.74
CA MET A 73 15.48 -15.39 -7.31
C MET A 73 16.42 -16.20 -6.40
N THR A 74 17.47 -15.55 -5.88
CA THR A 74 18.46 -16.20 -5.00
C THR A 74 17.82 -16.79 -3.74
N VAL A 75 16.78 -16.15 -3.17
CA VAL A 75 16.13 -16.67 -1.95
C VAL A 75 15.46 -18.03 -2.16
N GLN A 76 15.07 -18.38 -3.39
CA GLN A 76 14.47 -19.68 -3.69
C GLN A 76 15.49 -20.82 -3.60
N GLU A 77 16.77 -20.51 -3.84
CA GLU A 77 17.87 -21.47 -3.80
C GLU A 77 18.55 -21.46 -2.43
N ASP A 78 18.89 -20.28 -1.92
CA ASP A 78 19.60 -20.08 -0.66
C ASP A 78 19.16 -18.77 0.02
N ALA A 79 18.31 -18.91 1.03
CA ALA A 79 17.79 -17.79 1.81
C ALA A 79 18.86 -17.09 2.67
N VAL A 80 19.92 -17.79 3.08
CA VAL A 80 21.01 -17.22 3.87
C VAL A 80 21.91 -16.36 2.99
N LEU A 81 22.23 -16.84 1.78
CA LEU A 81 22.97 -16.08 0.79
C LEU A 81 22.19 -14.84 0.35
N ALA A 82 20.89 -14.98 0.07
CA ALA A 82 20.02 -13.85 -0.26
C ALA A 82 19.96 -12.83 0.88
N HIS A 83 19.82 -13.28 2.13
CA HIS A 83 19.87 -12.37 3.29
C HIS A 83 21.19 -11.60 3.37
N THR A 84 22.32 -12.29 3.24
CA THR A 84 23.66 -11.68 3.32
C THR A 84 23.85 -10.64 2.20
N ARG A 85 23.45 -10.96 0.97
CA ARG A 85 23.55 -10.04 -0.17
C ARG A 85 22.58 -8.86 -0.05
N CYS A 86 21.39 -9.08 0.51
CA CYS A 86 20.46 -7.99 0.81
C CYS A 86 21.04 -7.02 1.83
N GLN A 87 21.82 -7.51 2.79
CA GLN A 87 22.50 -6.68 3.78
C GLN A 87 23.57 -5.79 3.14
N THR A 88 24.35 -6.29 2.19
CA THR A 88 25.34 -5.47 1.48
C THR A 88 24.70 -4.39 0.61
N TYR A 89 23.52 -4.65 0.05
CA TYR A 89 22.70 -3.64 -0.65
C TYR A 89 22.13 -2.60 0.32
N MET A 90 21.63 -3.04 1.47
CA MET A 90 21.12 -2.13 2.52
C MET A 90 22.22 -1.18 2.98
N ASN A 91 23.44 -1.69 3.21
CA ASN A 91 24.59 -0.88 3.62
C ASN A 91 24.91 0.22 2.60
N ALA A 92 24.80 -0.08 1.30
CA ALA A 92 25.00 0.89 0.21
C ALA A 92 23.93 2.00 0.18
N CYS A 93 22.77 1.79 0.79
CA CYS A 93 21.73 2.82 0.96
C CYS A 93 21.93 3.67 2.24
N THR A 94 23.03 3.51 2.97
CA THR A 94 23.31 4.25 4.21
C THR A 94 24.67 4.95 4.15
N SER A 95 24.78 6.08 4.83
CA SER A 95 26.04 6.83 4.95
C SER A 95 27.02 6.20 5.95
N HIS A 96 26.58 5.21 6.73
CA HIS A 96 27.35 4.55 7.78
C HIS A 96 27.24 3.03 7.59
N PRO A 97 27.93 2.47 6.58
CA PRO A 97 27.89 1.03 6.36
C PRO A 97 28.52 0.31 7.55
N ASP A 98 27.86 -0.74 8.04
CA ASP A 98 28.42 -1.66 9.03
C ASP A 98 29.67 -2.37 8.46
N SER A 99 30.44 -3.02 9.33
CA SER A 99 31.72 -3.68 9.01
C SER A 99 31.66 -4.71 7.87
N ALA A 100 30.47 -5.14 7.46
CA ALA A 100 30.23 -6.09 6.37
C ALA A 100 30.47 -5.53 4.95
N GLY A 101 30.73 -4.22 4.81
CA GLY A 101 31.00 -3.59 3.52
C GLY A 101 29.75 -3.39 2.65
N THR A 102 29.95 -2.82 1.47
CA THR A 102 28.90 -2.51 0.48
C THR A 102 29.17 -3.26 -0.83
N ASP A 103 28.10 -3.65 -1.53
CA ASP A 103 28.23 -4.12 -2.92
C ASP A 103 28.47 -2.90 -3.82
N LYS A 104 29.65 -2.84 -4.45
CA LYS A 104 30.09 -1.67 -5.22
C LYS A 104 29.29 -1.46 -6.52
N ASN A 105 28.80 -2.52 -7.12
CA ASN A 105 28.01 -2.44 -8.35
C ASN A 105 26.62 -1.89 -8.04
N PHE A 106 26.01 -2.39 -6.97
CA PHE A 106 24.75 -1.85 -6.46
C PHE A 106 24.89 -0.42 -5.95
N GLU A 107 25.97 -0.12 -5.21
CA GLU A 107 26.28 1.23 -4.72
C GLU A 107 26.39 2.26 -5.85
N THR A 108 27.07 1.89 -6.94
CA THR A 108 27.17 2.76 -8.12
C THR A 108 25.81 3.01 -8.77
N ALA A 109 24.99 1.96 -8.91
CA ALA A 109 23.66 2.08 -9.51
C ALA A 109 22.70 2.90 -8.62
N ILE A 110 22.70 2.69 -7.31
CA ILE A 110 21.78 3.40 -6.39
C ILE A 110 22.15 4.88 -6.25
N LEU A 111 23.44 5.23 -6.27
CA LEU A 111 23.88 6.63 -6.27
C LEU A 111 23.51 7.36 -7.56
N GLY A 112 23.35 6.64 -8.68
CA GLY A 112 22.83 7.19 -9.93
C GLY A 112 21.32 7.46 -9.93
N CYS A 113 20.57 6.97 -8.93
CA CYS A 113 19.13 7.18 -8.81
C CYS A 113 18.80 8.52 -8.12
N THR A 114 17.56 8.98 -8.28
CA THR A 114 17.04 10.13 -7.51
C THR A 114 16.98 9.82 -6.01
N LEU A 115 17.03 10.85 -5.16
CA LEU A 115 16.93 10.66 -3.70
C LEU A 115 15.62 9.97 -3.27
N ASP A 116 14.52 10.22 -3.98
CA ASP A 116 13.24 9.57 -3.70
C ASP A 116 13.26 8.08 -4.06
N ASP A 117 13.93 7.72 -5.16
CA ASP A 117 14.14 6.32 -5.52
C ASP A 117 15.06 5.61 -4.53
N GLN A 118 16.15 6.26 -4.11
CA GLN A 118 17.04 5.71 -3.07
C GLN A 118 16.28 5.40 -1.77
N LYS A 119 15.41 6.32 -1.31
CA LYS A 119 14.55 6.09 -0.14
C LYS A 119 13.56 4.94 -0.36
N ARG A 120 12.92 4.87 -1.53
CA ARG A 120 11.96 3.81 -1.86
C ARG A 120 12.64 2.44 -1.95
N VAL A 121 13.80 2.36 -2.58
CA VAL A 121 14.62 1.15 -2.68
C VAL A 121 15.07 0.68 -1.30
N LYS A 122 15.59 1.59 -0.46
CA LYS A 122 15.94 1.26 0.93
C LYS A 122 14.76 0.64 1.68
N LYS A 123 13.56 1.21 1.55
CA LYS A 123 12.34 0.67 2.18
C LYS A 123 11.99 -0.73 1.65
N ARG A 124 12.17 -0.97 0.34
CA ARG A 124 11.97 -2.30 -0.27
C ARG A 124 12.96 -3.33 0.28
N LEU A 125 14.25 -2.98 0.33
CA LEU A 125 15.30 -3.85 0.88
C LEU A 125 15.04 -4.17 2.37
N GLN A 126 14.55 -3.20 3.14
CA GLN A 126 14.19 -3.42 4.56
C GLN A 126 13.10 -4.48 4.69
N GLY A 127 12.03 -4.37 3.88
CA GLY A 127 10.96 -5.37 3.86
C GLY A 127 11.44 -6.75 3.41
N LEU A 128 12.38 -6.81 2.47
CA LEU A 128 13.00 -8.07 2.03
C LEU A 128 13.84 -8.72 3.13
N LEU A 129 14.65 -7.95 3.86
CA LEU A 129 15.41 -8.47 5.01
C LEU A 129 14.49 -9.07 6.08
N GLU A 130 13.41 -8.37 6.42
CA GLU A 130 12.40 -8.86 7.38
C GLU A 130 11.72 -10.14 6.89
N TYR A 131 11.45 -10.25 5.58
CA TYR A 131 10.89 -11.44 4.98
C TYR A 131 11.88 -12.63 5.02
N PHE A 132 13.15 -12.41 4.63
CA PHE A 132 14.19 -13.44 4.66
C PHE A 132 14.47 -13.93 6.08
N ALA A 133 14.46 -13.02 7.07
CA ALA A 133 14.59 -13.40 8.47
C ALA A 133 13.47 -14.36 8.92
N LYS A 134 12.23 -14.12 8.51
CA LYS A 134 11.09 -15.02 8.82
C LYS A 134 11.21 -16.38 8.12
N LEU A 135 11.68 -16.41 6.87
CA LEU A 135 11.94 -17.67 6.17
C LEU A 135 12.99 -18.51 6.90
N ASN A 136 14.08 -17.87 7.33
CA ASN A 136 15.14 -18.54 8.08
C ASN A 136 14.68 -19.04 9.46
N VAL A 137 13.72 -18.39 10.13
CA VAL A 137 13.14 -18.91 11.39
C VAL A 137 12.27 -20.14 11.14
N THR A 138 11.59 -20.19 9.99
CA THR A 138 10.66 -21.29 9.65
C THR A 138 11.40 -22.55 9.20
N SER A 139 12.61 -22.43 8.64
CA SER A 139 13.42 -23.58 8.21
C SER A 139 14.15 -24.32 9.34
N TYR A 140 14.12 -23.81 10.57
CA TYR A 140 14.67 -24.46 11.77
C TYR A 140 13.60 -24.85 12.81
N SER A 141 12.31 -24.84 12.46
CA SER A 141 11.20 -25.32 13.30
C SER A 141 10.59 -26.59 12.70
#